data_AF-A0A7S3AXG9-F1
#
_entry.id   AF-A0A7S3AXG9-F1
#
_cell.length_a   1.000
_cell.length_b   1.000
_cell.length_c   1.000
_cell.angle_alpha   90.00
_cell.angle_beta   90.00
_cell.angle_gamma   90.00
#
_symmetry.space_group_name_H-M   'P 1'
#
loop_
_entity.id
_entity.type
_entity.pdbx_description
1 polymer ?
#
loop_
_entity_poly.entity_id
_entity_poly.type
_entity_poly.pdbx_seq_one_letter_code
_entity_poly.pdbx_strand_id
1 'polypeptide(L)'
;WTAVHQKPVGYVLKGHNIRTEMYSAVKAEVVDPTDASTALNVELIDRIQLRDGAIVFAGEASSHCVNYTVTDVLGALHDTRNGAEKRVVVLQDCCSTVTGCEVDTADFFARVRNTGARVLSSSDYVPPKDSCLFVIDPQHDFVYGSLRIDGAEADMRRIAAWLGRHGERCTDVFCSLDSHARNHIAHPMAWSIVR
;
A
#
# COMPACT_ATOMS: atom_id res chain seq x y z
N TRP A 1 3.23 12.80 13.26
CA TRP A 1 1.92 13.23 12.72
C TRP A 1 0.83 13.19 13.79
N THR A 2 0.48 12.03 14.36
CA THR A 2 -0.59 11.89 15.38
C THR A 2 -0.49 12.88 16.54
N ALA A 3 0.70 13.02 17.16
CA ALA A 3 0.89 13.97 18.26
C ALA A 3 0.66 15.45 17.85
N VAL A 4 0.93 15.80 16.59
CA VAL A 4 0.79 17.18 16.08
C VAL A 4 -0.66 17.45 15.65
N HIS A 5 -1.31 16.49 14.99
CA HIS A 5 -2.63 16.67 14.38
C HIS A 5 -3.78 16.12 15.22
N GLN A 6 -3.49 15.47 16.35
CA GLN A 6 -4.47 14.87 17.26
C GLN A 6 -5.45 13.92 16.55
N LYS A 7 -4.93 13.18 15.58
CA LYS A 7 -5.66 12.21 14.77
C LYS A 7 -4.95 10.85 14.79
N PRO A 8 -5.69 9.74 14.94
CA PRO A 8 -5.09 8.41 14.91
C PRO A 8 -4.62 8.07 13.49
N VAL A 9 -3.57 7.25 13.41
CA VAL A 9 -3.25 6.50 12.18
C VAL A 9 -4.25 5.36 12.05
N GLY A 10 -4.81 5.16 10.85
CA GLY A 10 -5.62 3.99 10.55
C GLY A 10 -4.73 2.80 10.24
N TYR A 11 -4.86 1.71 10.99
CA TYR A 11 -4.12 0.49 10.70
C TYR A 11 -4.98 -0.49 9.90
N VAL A 12 -4.40 -1.03 8.84
CA VAL A 12 -5.05 -1.99 7.93
C VAL A 12 -4.30 -3.31 8.04
N LEU A 13 -4.86 -4.27 8.75
CA LEU A 13 -4.22 -5.56 8.95
C LEU A 13 -4.56 -6.51 7.79
N LYS A 14 -3.55 -7.20 7.25
CA LYS A 14 -3.70 -8.16 6.15
C LYS A 14 -2.96 -9.48 6.44
N GLY A 15 -3.30 -10.54 5.71
CA GLY A 15 -2.65 -11.86 5.85
C GLY A 15 -3.20 -12.78 6.95
N HIS A 16 -4.40 -12.52 7.47
CA HIS A 16 -4.99 -13.35 8.54
C HIS A 16 -5.54 -14.69 8.04
N ASN A 17 -6.03 -14.75 6.80
CA ASN A 17 -6.54 -15.99 6.23
C ASN A 17 -5.36 -16.87 5.78
N ILE A 18 -5.19 -18.03 6.41
CA ILE A 18 -4.04 -18.91 6.15
C ILE A 18 -4.04 -19.55 4.75
N ARG A 19 -5.14 -19.45 3.99
CA ARG A 19 -5.35 -20.18 2.73
C ARG A 19 -5.12 -19.32 1.49
N THR A 20 -4.91 -18.03 1.64
CA THR A 20 -4.72 -17.09 0.53
C THR A 20 -3.73 -16.00 0.91
N GLU A 21 -2.89 -15.60 -0.04
CA GLU A 21 -2.01 -14.44 0.17
C GLU A 21 -2.80 -13.13 0.06
N MET A 22 -2.34 -12.10 0.75
CA MET A 22 -2.95 -10.78 0.79
C MET A 22 -1.87 -9.70 0.68
N TYR A 23 -1.24 -9.61 -0.50
CA TYR A 23 -0.31 -8.52 -0.82
C TYR A 23 -0.99 -7.15 -0.74
N SER A 24 -2.19 -7.04 -1.31
CA SER A 24 -2.96 -5.81 -1.31
C SER A 24 -3.55 -5.53 0.07
N ALA A 25 -3.40 -4.29 0.55
CA ALA A 25 -4.01 -3.85 1.79
C ALA A 25 -5.55 -3.80 1.73
N VAL A 26 -6.14 -3.91 0.54
CA VAL A 26 -7.59 -3.80 0.36
C VAL A 26 -8.26 -5.10 -0.08
N LYS A 27 -7.52 -6.15 -0.47
CA LYS A 27 -8.11 -7.38 -1.03
C LYS A 27 -7.10 -8.55 -1.01
N ALA A 28 -7.58 -9.78 -0.84
CA ALA A 28 -6.73 -10.96 -1.02
C ALA A 28 -6.43 -11.24 -2.50
N GLU A 29 -5.30 -11.90 -2.77
CA GLU A 29 -4.92 -12.33 -4.12
C GLU A 29 -5.96 -13.29 -4.70
N VAL A 30 -6.40 -14.26 -3.89
CA VAL A 30 -7.57 -15.11 -4.17
C VAL A 30 -8.62 -14.89 -3.09
N VAL A 31 -9.79 -14.38 -3.49
CA VAL A 31 -10.92 -14.19 -2.57
C VAL A 31 -11.47 -15.54 -2.15
N ASP A 32 -11.52 -15.78 -0.83
CA ASP A 32 -12.19 -16.92 -0.24
C ASP A 32 -13.67 -16.55 0.00
N PRO A 33 -14.63 -17.18 -0.69
CA PRO A 33 -16.05 -16.85 -0.53
C PRO A 33 -16.59 -17.18 0.87
N THR A 34 -15.84 -17.95 1.68
CA THR A 34 -16.20 -18.28 3.05
C THR A 34 -15.62 -17.30 4.08
N ASP A 35 -14.75 -16.39 3.67
CA ASP A 35 -14.13 -15.38 4.53
C ASP A 35 -14.20 -13.99 3.89
N ALA A 36 -15.15 -13.18 4.36
CA ALA A 36 -15.39 -11.84 3.87
C ALA A 36 -14.18 -10.89 4.04
N SER A 37 -13.24 -11.19 4.95
CA SER A 37 -12.02 -10.38 5.12
C SER A 37 -11.06 -10.47 3.93
N THR A 38 -11.24 -11.46 3.06
CA THR A 38 -10.45 -11.65 1.83
C THR A 38 -11.02 -10.86 0.64
N ALA A 39 -12.26 -10.38 0.74
CA ALA A 39 -12.89 -9.55 -0.29
C ALA A 39 -12.36 -8.10 -0.25
N LEU A 40 -12.78 -7.29 -1.23
CA LEU A 40 -12.42 -5.87 -1.27
C LEU A 40 -12.91 -5.16 0.00
N ASN A 41 -12.03 -4.43 0.66
CA ASN A 41 -12.36 -3.60 1.82
C ASN A 41 -13.07 -2.32 1.37
N VAL A 42 -14.37 -2.45 1.08
CA VAL A 42 -15.22 -1.36 0.59
C VAL A 42 -15.28 -0.20 1.59
N GLU A 43 -15.26 -0.48 2.90
CA GLU A 43 -15.26 0.58 3.93
C GLU A 43 -14.04 1.50 3.80
N LEU A 44 -12.85 0.92 3.58
CA LEU A 44 -11.63 1.68 3.37
C LEU A 44 -11.67 2.47 2.05
N ILE A 45 -12.20 1.87 0.98
CA ILE A 45 -12.38 2.52 -0.32
C ILE A 45 -13.36 3.71 -0.20
N ASP A 46 -14.47 3.55 0.53
CA ASP A 46 -15.42 4.63 0.76
C ASP A 46 -14.78 5.75 1.57
N ARG A 47 -14.02 5.39 2.63
CA ARG A 47 -13.33 6.37 3.48
C ARG A 47 -12.33 7.22 2.71
N ILE A 48 -11.58 6.67 1.77
CA ILE A 48 -10.63 7.45 0.94
C ILE A 48 -11.35 8.32 -0.08
N GLN A 49 -12.51 7.88 -0.57
CA GLN A 49 -13.33 8.64 -1.53
C GLN A 49 -14.05 9.83 -0.89
N LEU A 50 -14.30 9.79 0.43
CA LEU A 50 -14.87 10.94 1.17
C LEU A 50 -13.97 12.18 1.17
N ARG A 51 -12.68 12.01 0.87
CA ARG A 51 -11.74 13.13 0.75
C ARG A 51 -11.77 13.70 -0.64
N ASP A 52 -11.43 14.97 -0.81
CA ASP A 52 -11.33 15.60 -2.13
C ASP A 52 -9.90 15.60 -2.69
N GLY A 53 -8.89 15.55 -1.82
CA GLY A 53 -7.49 15.65 -2.17
C GLY A 53 -6.87 14.39 -2.78
N ALA A 54 -5.54 14.32 -2.79
CA ALA A 54 -4.83 13.20 -3.38
C ALA A 54 -4.88 11.95 -2.50
N ILE A 55 -4.76 10.78 -3.12
CA ILE A 55 -4.56 9.50 -2.45
C ILE A 55 -3.11 9.11 -2.73
N VAL A 56 -2.25 9.32 -1.75
CA VAL A 56 -0.79 9.18 -1.89
C VAL A 56 -0.37 7.82 -1.35
N PHE A 57 0.36 7.05 -2.14
CA PHE A 57 0.91 5.75 -1.78
C PHE A 57 2.43 5.81 -1.72
N ALA A 58 2.98 5.16 -0.69
CA ALA A 58 4.39 4.90 -0.50
C ALA A 58 4.55 3.63 0.35
N GLY A 59 5.75 3.07 0.43
CA GLY A 59 6.04 1.91 1.27
C GLY A 59 6.59 0.75 0.47
N GLU A 60 6.47 -0.47 1.00
CA GLU A 60 7.17 -1.63 0.46
C GLU A 60 6.25 -2.81 0.14
N ALA A 61 6.56 -3.65 -0.85
CA ALA A 61 7.52 -3.42 -1.94
C ALA A 61 6.78 -2.89 -3.18
N SER A 62 7.45 -2.07 -4.00
CA SER A 62 6.95 -1.65 -5.33
C SER A 62 6.68 -2.80 -6.30
N SER A 63 7.32 -3.96 -6.13
CA SER A 63 7.02 -5.17 -6.91
C SER A 63 5.81 -5.96 -6.39
N HIS A 64 5.45 -5.80 -5.10
CA HIS A 64 4.45 -6.63 -4.42
C HIS A 64 3.36 -5.76 -3.77
N CYS A 65 3.38 -5.60 -2.44
CA CYS A 65 2.26 -5.02 -1.68
C CYS A 65 1.85 -3.63 -2.18
N VAL A 66 2.80 -2.76 -2.56
CA VAL A 66 2.46 -1.45 -3.15
C VAL A 66 1.78 -1.63 -4.50
N ASN A 67 2.34 -2.47 -5.39
CA ASN A 67 1.78 -2.73 -6.71
C ASN A 67 0.35 -3.29 -6.63
N TYR A 68 0.14 -4.33 -5.83
CA TYR A 68 -1.16 -4.96 -5.66
C TYR A 68 -2.16 -4.00 -5.01
N THR A 69 -1.77 -3.28 -3.94
CA THR A 69 -2.66 -2.31 -3.27
C THR A 69 -3.08 -1.19 -4.21
N VAL A 70 -2.13 -0.57 -4.91
CA VAL A 70 -2.43 0.54 -5.83
C VAL A 70 -3.29 0.06 -6.99
N THR A 71 -3.02 -1.14 -7.52
CA THR A 71 -3.81 -1.73 -8.62
C THR A 71 -5.26 -1.98 -8.20
N ASP A 72 -5.48 -2.60 -7.04
CA ASP A 72 -6.85 -2.86 -6.55
C ASP A 72 -7.60 -1.58 -6.21
N VAL A 73 -6.93 -0.59 -5.61
CA VAL A 73 -7.55 0.72 -5.34
C VAL A 73 -7.91 1.42 -6.65
N LEU A 74 -7.04 1.41 -7.66
CA LEU A 74 -7.35 2.01 -8.97
C LEU A 74 -8.55 1.33 -9.63
N GLY A 75 -8.63 -0.01 -9.56
CA GLY A 75 -9.79 -0.76 -10.04
C GLY A 75 -11.07 -0.35 -9.31
N ALA A 76 -11.04 -0.31 -7.97
CA ALA A 76 -12.18 0.08 -7.17
C ALA A 76 -12.64 1.53 -7.44
N LEU A 77 -11.71 2.47 -7.61
CA LEU A 77 -12.02 3.87 -7.91
C LEU A 77 -12.62 4.06 -9.31
N HIS A 78 -12.13 3.28 -10.29
CA HIS A 78 -12.67 3.30 -11.64
C HIS A 78 -14.16 2.91 -11.67
N ASP A 79 -14.52 1.90 -10.88
CA ASP A 79 -15.88 1.39 -10.79
C ASP A 79 -16.85 2.35 -10.08
N THR A 80 -16.35 3.20 -9.17
CA THR A 80 -17.20 4.05 -8.31
C THR A 80 -17.32 5.49 -8.79
N ARG A 81 -16.25 6.09 -9.31
CA ARG A 81 -16.23 7.52 -9.66
C ARG A 81 -15.26 7.82 -10.81
N ASN A 82 -15.82 8.11 -11.97
CA ASN A 82 -15.05 8.53 -13.15
C ASN A 82 -14.14 9.75 -12.83
N GLY A 83 -12.83 9.61 -13.08
CA GLY A 83 -11.84 10.65 -12.83
C GLY A 83 -11.15 10.57 -11.47
N ALA A 84 -11.58 9.68 -10.57
CA ALA A 84 -10.98 9.52 -9.24
C ALA A 84 -9.53 8.99 -9.31
N GLU A 85 -9.19 8.22 -10.36
CA GLU A 85 -7.85 7.70 -10.59
C GLU A 85 -6.77 8.80 -10.71
N LYS A 86 -7.14 9.99 -11.19
CA LYS A 86 -6.22 11.14 -11.31
C LYS A 86 -5.74 11.69 -9.97
N ARG A 87 -6.44 11.35 -8.89
CA ARG A 87 -6.05 11.71 -7.52
C ARG A 87 -5.02 10.77 -6.94
N VAL A 88 -4.85 9.59 -7.53
CA VAL A 88 -3.86 8.60 -7.07
C VAL A 88 -2.46 9.09 -7.43
N VAL A 89 -1.58 9.06 -6.43
CA VAL A 89 -0.16 9.38 -6.57
C VAL A 89 0.66 8.29 -5.92
N VAL A 90 1.64 7.76 -6.62
CA VAL A 90 2.66 6.87 -6.05
C VAL A 90 3.98 7.63 -5.96
N LEU A 91 4.56 7.69 -4.76
CA LEU A 91 5.88 8.27 -4.54
C LEU A 91 6.94 7.21 -4.87
N GLN A 92 7.46 7.23 -6.10
CA GLN A 92 8.32 6.15 -6.63
C GLN A 92 9.64 6.03 -5.89
N ASP A 93 10.17 7.15 -5.41
CA ASP A 93 11.39 7.19 -4.61
C ASP A 93 11.10 6.81 -3.15
N CYS A 94 9.87 6.43 -2.79
CA CYS A 94 9.52 5.94 -1.47
C CYS A 94 9.04 4.48 -1.52
N CYS A 95 9.41 3.74 -2.57
CA CYS A 95 9.07 2.34 -2.75
C CYS A 95 10.24 1.61 -3.42
N SER A 96 10.87 0.68 -2.71
CA SER A 96 11.92 -0.16 -3.29
C SER A 96 11.36 -1.44 -3.90
N THR A 97 12.14 -2.06 -4.78
CA THR A 97 11.77 -3.34 -5.42
C THR A 97 12.43 -4.49 -4.68
N VAL A 98 11.74 -5.61 -4.56
CA VAL A 98 12.40 -6.88 -4.21
C VAL A 98 13.42 -7.21 -5.29
N THR A 99 14.61 -7.64 -4.89
CA THR A 99 15.70 -8.01 -5.79
C THR A 99 15.25 -9.08 -6.80
N GLY A 100 15.47 -8.84 -8.09
CA GLY A 100 15.04 -9.75 -9.16
C GLY A 100 13.63 -9.49 -9.69
N CYS A 101 12.89 -8.54 -9.13
CA CYS A 101 11.55 -8.14 -9.58
C CYS A 101 11.55 -6.78 -10.31
N GLU A 102 12.68 -6.35 -10.87
CA GLU A 102 12.82 -5.02 -11.49
C GLU A 102 11.88 -4.86 -12.70
N VAL A 103 11.61 -5.95 -13.43
CA VAL A 103 10.66 -5.97 -14.55
C VAL A 103 9.23 -5.74 -14.06
N ASP A 104 8.80 -6.44 -13.01
CA ASP A 104 7.46 -6.30 -12.44
C ASP A 104 7.22 -4.87 -11.92
N THR A 105 8.25 -4.28 -11.30
CA THR A 105 8.23 -2.89 -10.81
C THR A 105 8.14 -1.89 -11.97
N ALA A 106 8.90 -2.08 -13.05
CA ALA A 106 8.83 -1.22 -14.23
C ALA A 106 7.43 -1.29 -14.87
N ASP A 107 6.87 -2.49 -15.01
CA ASP A 107 5.53 -2.72 -15.54
C ASP A 107 4.46 -2.11 -14.63
N PHE A 108 4.60 -2.23 -13.31
CA PHE A 108 3.72 -1.58 -12.34
C PHE A 108 3.66 -0.06 -12.56
N PHE A 109 4.80 0.63 -12.56
CA PHE A 109 4.79 2.08 -12.74
C PHE A 109 4.29 2.50 -14.12
N ALA A 110 4.52 1.70 -15.17
CA ALA A 110 3.94 1.93 -16.49
C ALA A 110 2.41 1.80 -16.47
N ARG A 111 1.87 0.74 -15.83
CA ARG A 111 0.41 0.56 -15.66
C ARG A 111 -0.22 1.72 -14.90
N VAL A 112 0.37 2.15 -13.77
CA VAL A 112 -0.14 3.29 -13.00
C VAL A 112 -0.24 4.54 -13.87
N ARG A 113 0.82 4.87 -14.63
CA ARG A 113 0.80 6.04 -15.53
C ARG A 113 -0.30 5.92 -16.61
N ASN A 114 -0.53 4.73 -17.14
CA ASN A 114 -1.55 4.50 -18.17
C ASN A 114 -2.99 4.64 -17.64
N THR A 115 -3.23 4.54 -16.33
CA THR A 115 -4.55 4.82 -15.74
C THR A 115 -4.88 6.32 -15.67
N GLY A 116 -3.88 7.20 -15.79
CA GLY A 116 -4.03 8.64 -15.51
C GLY A 116 -3.66 9.03 -14.07
N ALA A 117 -3.36 8.04 -13.22
CA ALA A 117 -2.67 8.26 -11.94
C ALA A 117 -1.23 8.75 -12.16
N ARG A 118 -0.63 9.32 -11.11
CA ARG A 118 0.69 9.96 -11.19
C ARG A 118 1.74 9.17 -10.43
N VAL A 119 2.93 9.06 -11.01
CA VAL A 119 4.11 8.48 -10.38
C VAL A 119 5.15 9.59 -10.27
N LEU A 120 5.47 10.02 -9.05
CA LEU A 120 6.24 11.24 -8.77
C LEU A 120 7.35 10.97 -7.75
N SER A 121 8.33 11.88 -7.67
CA SER A 121 9.30 11.94 -6.58
C SER A 121 8.72 12.65 -5.36
N SER A 122 9.05 12.19 -4.17
CA SER A 122 8.70 12.82 -2.89
C SER A 122 9.33 14.20 -2.71
N SER A 123 10.44 14.49 -3.39
CA SER A 123 11.05 15.82 -3.40
C SER A 123 10.22 16.86 -4.15
N ASP A 124 9.47 16.42 -5.15
CA ASP A 124 8.86 17.29 -6.17
C ASP A 124 7.34 17.37 -6.05
N TYR A 125 6.77 16.76 -5.01
CA TYR A 125 5.32 16.66 -4.85
C TYR A 125 4.78 17.22 -3.53
N VAL A 126 3.82 18.15 -3.64
CA VAL A 126 3.22 18.86 -2.50
C VAL A 126 1.68 18.71 -2.47
N PRO A 127 1.08 17.99 -1.48
CA PRO A 127 -0.37 17.73 -1.26
C PRO A 127 -1.24 17.76 -2.51
N PRO A 128 -2.55 18.05 -2.57
CA PRO A 128 -3.34 19.19 -2.05
C PRO A 128 -3.74 19.05 -0.59
N LYS A 129 -4.49 20.03 -0.07
CA LYS A 129 -5.23 19.85 1.20
C LYS A 129 -6.21 18.69 1.05
N ASP A 130 -6.59 18.14 2.20
CA ASP A 130 -7.52 17.01 2.28
C ASP A 130 -7.03 15.74 1.56
N SER A 131 -5.72 15.50 1.58
CA SER A 131 -5.13 14.29 1.00
C SER A 131 -5.09 13.14 2.02
N CYS A 132 -5.05 11.91 1.53
CA CYS A 132 -4.74 10.71 2.31
C CYS A 132 -3.31 10.25 2.02
N LEU A 133 -2.59 9.77 3.03
CA LEU A 133 -1.34 9.03 2.85
C LEU A 133 -1.56 7.56 3.25
N PHE A 134 -1.20 6.64 2.37
CA PHE A 134 -1.09 5.21 2.63
C PHE A 134 0.38 4.82 2.64
N VAL A 135 0.84 4.36 3.80
CA VAL A 135 2.16 3.76 3.98
C VAL A 135 1.98 2.25 4.01
N ILE A 136 2.39 1.59 2.93
CA ILE A 136 2.24 0.15 2.77
C ILE A 136 3.41 -0.55 3.44
N ASP A 137 3.08 -1.44 4.37
CA ASP A 137 3.98 -2.33 5.09
C ASP A 137 5.31 -1.67 5.53
N PRO A 138 5.27 -0.64 6.40
CA PRO A 138 6.46 -0.05 7.01
C PRO A 138 7.05 -0.98 8.09
N GLN A 139 7.26 -2.25 7.75
CA GLN A 139 7.60 -3.32 8.67
C GLN A 139 9.11 -3.40 8.90
N HIS A 140 9.48 -3.72 10.14
CA HIS A 140 10.88 -3.90 10.52
C HIS A 140 11.56 -4.98 9.67
N ASP A 141 10.86 -6.06 9.31
CA ASP A 141 11.47 -7.19 8.61
C ASP A 141 11.94 -6.82 7.19
N PHE A 142 11.24 -5.89 6.53
CA PHE A 142 11.62 -5.35 5.22
C PHE A 142 12.82 -4.40 5.27
N VAL A 143 13.11 -3.82 6.44
CA VAL A 143 14.22 -2.87 6.60
C VAL A 143 15.47 -3.56 7.15
N TYR A 144 15.31 -4.40 8.19
CA TYR A 144 16.44 -4.95 8.95
C TYR A 144 16.35 -6.46 9.19
N GLY A 145 15.33 -7.13 8.67
CA GLY A 145 15.06 -8.52 8.99
C GLY A 145 15.30 -9.49 7.86
N SER A 146 14.56 -10.60 7.88
CA SER A 146 14.78 -11.74 6.97
C SER A 146 14.29 -11.47 5.55
N LEU A 147 13.28 -10.62 5.42
CA LEU A 147 12.69 -10.18 4.15
C LEU A 147 13.22 -8.81 3.72
N ARG A 148 14.48 -8.50 4.04
CA ARG A 148 15.07 -7.19 3.76
C ARG A 148 14.97 -6.83 2.27
N ILE A 149 14.51 -5.62 2.01
CA ILE A 149 14.46 -5.00 0.69
C ILE A 149 15.56 -3.94 0.62
N ASP A 150 16.41 -4.01 -0.39
CA ASP A 150 17.47 -3.03 -0.58
C ASP A 150 16.86 -1.66 -0.92
N GLY A 151 17.13 -0.67 -0.07
CA GLY A 151 16.61 0.70 -0.19
C GLY A 151 15.49 1.05 0.79
N ALA A 152 14.81 0.07 1.38
CA ALA A 152 13.63 0.28 2.23
C ALA A 152 13.88 1.22 3.43
N GLU A 153 15.06 1.19 4.05
CA GLU A 153 15.40 2.15 5.11
C GLU A 153 15.37 3.60 4.59
N ALA A 154 15.93 3.83 3.42
CA ALA A 154 15.96 5.14 2.78
C ALA A 154 14.55 5.58 2.36
N ASP A 155 13.72 4.65 1.89
CA ASP A 155 12.30 4.89 1.60
C ASP A 155 11.54 5.32 2.86
N MET A 156 11.66 4.58 3.97
CA MET A 156 11.02 4.95 5.24
C MET A 156 11.45 6.34 5.71
N ARG A 157 12.73 6.69 5.54
CA ARG A 157 13.24 8.03 5.86
C ARG A 157 12.62 9.11 4.96
N ARG A 158 12.48 8.86 3.65
CA ARG A 158 11.84 9.79 2.72
C ARG A 158 10.35 9.97 3.00
N ILE A 159 9.64 8.88 3.31
CA ILE A 159 8.23 8.92 3.74
C ILE A 159 8.08 9.76 5.00
N ALA A 160 8.90 9.52 6.02
CA ALA A 160 8.87 10.29 7.26
C ALA A 160 9.16 11.79 7.02
N ALA A 161 10.14 12.10 6.17
CA ALA A 161 10.48 13.47 5.83
C ALA A 161 9.36 14.16 5.02
N TRP A 162 8.74 13.46 4.06
CA TRP A 162 7.61 13.96 3.28
C TRP A 162 6.40 14.23 4.17
N LEU A 163 6.05 13.30 5.06
CA LEU A 163 4.96 13.46 6.02
C LEU A 163 5.26 14.59 7.02
N GLY A 164 6.53 14.77 7.42
CA GLY A 164 6.95 15.89 8.25
C GLY A 164 6.76 17.25 7.59
N ARG A 165 7.01 17.35 6.27
CA ARG A 165 6.82 18.59 5.50
C ARG A 165 5.38 18.88 5.13
N HIS A 166 4.57 17.85 4.93
CA HIS A 166 3.25 18.00 4.29
C HIS A 166 2.08 17.45 5.11
N GLY A 167 2.33 16.99 6.34
CA GLY A 167 1.34 16.35 7.21
C GLY A 167 0.10 17.19 7.52
N GLU A 168 0.22 18.52 7.53
CA GLU A 168 -0.92 19.45 7.69
C GLU A 168 -1.93 19.40 6.53
N ARG A 169 -1.52 18.90 5.37
CA ARG A 169 -2.36 18.75 4.18
C ARG A 169 -3.01 17.36 4.13
N CYS A 170 -2.55 16.42 4.98
CA CYS A 170 -3.12 15.09 5.10
C CYS A 170 -4.26 15.09 6.12
N THR A 171 -5.44 14.63 5.71
CA THR A 171 -6.59 14.45 6.62
C THR A 171 -6.53 13.12 7.32
N ASP A 172 -6.09 12.08 6.60
CA ASP A 172 -5.93 10.71 7.09
C ASP A 172 -4.54 10.17 6.72
N VAL A 173 -3.99 9.36 7.62
CA VAL A 173 -2.78 8.55 7.39
C VAL A 173 -3.14 7.11 7.72
N PHE A 174 -2.83 6.20 6.80
CA PHE A 174 -3.06 4.77 6.93
C PHE A 174 -1.75 4.01 6.84
N CYS A 175 -1.62 2.94 7.62
CA CYS A 175 -0.52 1.99 7.54
C CYS A 175 -1.06 0.58 7.38
N SER A 176 -0.59 -0.18 6.38
CA SER A 176 -0.86 -1.62 6.33
C SER A 176 0.17 -2.40 7.14
N LEU A 177 -0.23 -3.57 7.65
CA LEU A 177 0.64 -4.47 8.41
C LEU A 177 0.30 -5.93 8.08
N ASP A 178 1.32 -6.71 7.72
CA ASP A 178 1.21 -8.17 7.62
C ASP A 178 1.07 -8.82 9.01
N SER A 179 0.13 -9.75 9.12
CA SER A 179 -0.22 -10.47 10.35
C SER A 179 -0.27 -12.00 10.14
N HIS A 180 0.54 -12.51 9.21
CA HIS A 180 0.58 -13.91 8.80
C HIS A 180 0.82 -14.88 9.96
N ALA A 181 -0.02 -15.91 10.05
CA ALA A 181 0.22 -17.03 10.95
C ALA A 181 1.33 -17.94 10.39
N ARG A 182 2.05 -18.68 11.25
CA ARG A 182 3.16 -19.56 10.81
C ARG A 182 2.76 -20.65 9.81
N ASN A 183 1.48 -21.05 9.81
CA ASN A 183 0.91 -22.04 8.90
C ASN A 183 0.20 -21.40 7.69
N HIS A 184 0.44 -20.12 7.41
CA HIS A 184 -0.07 -19.42 6.24
C HIS A 184 0.49 -19.99 4.93
N ILE A 185 -0.30 -19.94 3.84
CA ILE A 185 -0.01 -20.53 2.52
C ILE A 185 1.34 -20.09 1.92
N ALA A 186 1.80 -18.90 2.27
CA ALA A 186 3.09 -18.35 1.87
C ALA A 186 4.30 -19.03 2.53
N HIS A 187 4.09 -19.83 3.58
CA HIS A 187 5.17 -20.49 4.30
C HIS A 187 5.25 -21.98 3.94
N PRO A 188 6.48 -22.56 3.85
CA PRO A 188 6.67 -23.98 3.56
C PRO A 188 5.88 -24.92 4.48
N MET A 189 5.62 -24.50 5.74
CA MET A 189 4.87 -25.28 6.71
C MET A 189 3.44 -25.60 6.23
N ALA A 190 2.77 -24.70 5.51
CA ALA A 190 1.43 -24.93 4.99
C ALA A 190 1.36 -26.14 4.03
N TRP A 191 2.48 -26.40 3.34
CA TRP A 191 2.59 -27.46 2.34
C TRP A 191 3.13 -28.78 2.91
N SER A 192 3.54 -28.80 4.19
CA SER A 192 4.12 -29.99 4.82
C SER A 192 3.11 -31.09 5.15
N ILE A 193 1.81 -30.77 5.18
CA ILE A 193 0.72 -31.67 5.56
C ILE A 193 -0.02 -32.23 4.32
N VAL A 194 0.26 -31.72 3.12
CA VAL A 194 -0.29 -32.22 1.86
C VAL A 194 0.62 -33.33 1.34
N ARG A 195 0.40 -34.57 1.82
CA ARG A 195 0.97 -35.80 1.25
C ARG A 195 -0.14 -36.80 0.98
#